data_AF-A0A165NAF2-F1
#
_entry.id   AF-A0A165NAF2-F1
#
_cell.length_a   1.000
_cell.length_b   1.000
_cell.length_c   1.000
_cell.angle_alpha   90.00
_cell.angle_beta   90.00
_cell.angle_gamma   90.00
#
_symmetry.space_group_name_H-M   'P 1'
#
loop_
_entity.id
_entity.type
_entity.pdbx_description
1 polymer ?
#
loop_
_entity_poly.entity_id
_entity_poly.type
_entity_poly.pdbx_seq_one_letter_code
_entity_poly.pdbx_strand_id
1 'polypeptide(L)'
;MGDSDDAEAVVRAIDEIGIDRLTETIVTAWEGIGGGVEPGPTWPEDETRRRFELSDPDEAVGLDVLAAVLDASPRSSEKAFVHLGVGRRDTPQHERFAVETLAGHTDVSATDTHTTGTVPMTAETFDALARVYGGTLVYVVLGDADGHAVLELDWTTLRFSLPPSAVETVRESVGPAVAERFERA
;
A
#
# COMPACT_ATOMS: atom_id res chain seq x y z
N MET A 1 29.98 16.78 -12.73
CA MET A 1 29.57 15.75 -13.70
C MET A 1 29.30 14.53 -12.84
N GLY A 2 28.07 14.39 -12.34
CA GLY A 2 27.77 13.47 -11.24
C GLY A 2 26.31 13.43 -10.78
N ASP A 3 25.47 14.41 -11.14
CA ASP A 3 24.03 14.38 -10.80
C ASP A 3 23.15 13.64 -11.83
N SER A 4 23.67 13.36 -13.02
CA SER A 4 22.89 12.75 -14.11
C SER A 4 22.88 11.22 -14.07
N ASP A 5 23.87 10.60 -13.42
CA ASP A 5 24.03 9.13 -13.36
C ASP A 5 23.09 8.53 -12.30
N ASP A 6 22.93 9.18 -11.15
CA ASP A 6 22.00 8.75 -10.09
C ASP A 6 20.52 8.86 -10.51
N ALA A 7 20.15 9.93 -11.22
CA ALA A 7 18.79 10.06 -11.76
C ALA A 7 18.49 8.98 -12.83
N GLU A 8 19.47 8.64 -13.66
CA GLU A 8 19.32 7.58 -14.68
C GLU A 8 19.29 6.17 -14.04
N ALA A 9 20.00 5.96 -12.93
CA ALA A 9 19.96 4.73 -12.16
C ALA A 9 18.63 4.55 -11.42
N VAL A 10 18.07 5.61 -10.84
CA VAL A 10 16.74 5.60 -10.22
C VAL A 10 15.66 5.36 -11.28
N VAL A 11 15.76 6.03 -12.43
CA VAL A 11 14.83 5.80 -13.55
C VAL A 11 14.96 4.37 -14.10
N ARG A 12 16.17 3.80 -14.21
CA ARG A 12 16.35 2.40 -14.59
C ARG A 12 15.84 1.40 -13.55
N ALA A 13 15.99 1.67 -12.26
CA ALA A 13 15.42 0.82 -11.22
C ALA A 13 13.88 0.82 -11.31
N ILE A 14 13.29 2.00 -11.54
CA ILE A 14 11.86 2.20 -11.79
C ILE A 14 11.41 1.49 -13.09
N ASP A 15 12.20 1.56 -14.18
CA ASP A 15 11.93 0.88 -15.46
C ASP A 15 12.05 -0.66 -15.32
N GLU A 16 13.03 -1.14 -14.54
CA GLU A 16 13.29 -2.58 -14.28
C GLU A 16 12.23 -3.20 -13.36
N ILE A 17 11.63 -2.41 -12.46
CA ILE A 17 10.46 -2.79 -11.65
C ILE A 17 9.18 -2.92 -12.51
N GLY A 18 9.16 -2.38 -13.72
CA GLY A 18 8.06 -2.56 -14.67
C GLY A 18 6.83 -1.70 -14.38
N ILE A 19 7.02 -0.41 -14.09
CA ILE A 19 5.93 0.54 -13.78
C ILE A 19 4.88 0.67 -14.91
N ASP A 20 5.26 0.52 -16.19
CA ASP A 20 4.28 0.56 -17.29
C ASP A 20 3.29 -0.62 -17.24
N ARG A 21 3.72 -1.80 -16.78
CA ARG A 21 2.86 -2.98 -16.62
C ARG A 21 2.13 -3.02 -15.28
N LEU A 22 2.75 -2.39 -14.27
CA LEU A 22 2.15 -2.08 -12.98
C LEU A 22 0.89 -1.23 -13.20
N THR A 23 0.97 -0.21 -14.06
CA THR A 23 -0.15 0.72 -14.31
C THR A 23 -1.39 0.00 -14.84
N GLU A 24 -1.30 -0.86 -15.86
CA GLU A 24 -2.48 -1.56 -16.39
C GLU A 24 -3.08 -2.55 -15.39
N THR A 25 -2.25 -3.26 -14.62
CA THR A 25 -2.72 -4.26 -13.65
C THR A 25 -3.36 -3.59 -12.43
N ILE A 26 -2.76 -2.50 -11.96
CA ILE A 26 -3.28 -1.67 -10.88
C ILE A 26 -4.58 -0.98 -11.34
N VAL A 27 -4.65 -0.50 -12.59
CA VAL A 27 -5.87 0.09 -13.18
C VAL A 27 -7.02 -0.91 -13.23
N THR A 28 -6.78 -2.14 -13.71
CA THR A 28 -7.82 -3.19 -13.73
C THR A 28 -8.26 -3.60 -12.31
N ALA A 29 -7.38 -3.52 -11.32
CA ALA A 29 -7.74 -3.79 -9.94
C ALA A 29 -8.58 -2.66 -9.30
N TRP A 30 -8.30 -1.40 -9.66
CA TRP A 30 -9.10 -0.25 -9.25
C TRP A 30 -10.55 -0.37 -9.76
N GLU A 31 -10.76 -0.83 -10.99
CA GLU A 31 -12.09 -1.11 -11.56
C GLU A 31 -12.88 -2.18 -10.74
N GLY A 32 -12.17 -3.07 -10.03
CA GLY A 32 -12.77 -4.10 -9.16
C GLY A 32 -13.06 -3.64 -7.73
N ILE A 33 -12.48 -2.54 -7.28
CA ILE A 33 -12.65 -1.97 -5.93
C ILE A 33 -13.62 -0.79 -5.93
N GLY A 34 -13.71 -0.03 -7.02
CA GLY A 34 -14.72 1.00 -7.21
C GLY A 34 -15.00 1.16 -8.70
N GLY A 35 -16.27 1.07 -9.11
CA GLY A 35 -16.69 1.08 -10.51
C GLY A 35 -16.54 2.45 -11.20
N GLY A 36 -15.30 2.93 -11.38
CA GLY A 36 -14.98 4.24 -11.95
C GLY A 36 -13.78 4.24 -12.89
N VAL A 37 -13.82 5.16 -13.85
CA VAL A 37 -12.94 5.29 -15.04
C VAL A 37 -11.69 6.17 -14.75
N GLU A 38 -11.48 6.59 -13.50
CA GLU A 38 -10.32 7.40 -13.09
C GLU A 38 -9.19 6.53 -12.55
N PRO A 39 -7.91 6.85 -12.85
CA PRO A 39 -6.79 6.11 -12.30
C PRO A 39 -6.63 6.43 -10.81
N GLY A 40 -6.91 5.45 -9.96
CA GLY A 40 -6.67 5.50 -8.52
C GLY A 40 -7.79 4.84 -7.72
N PRO A 41 -7.58 4.61 -6.41
CA PRO A 41 -8.65 4.15 -5.55
C PRO A 41 -9.72 5.22 -5.37
N THR A 42 -10.97 4.79 -5.23
CA THR A 42 -12.10 5.68 -4.90
C THR A 42 -11.96 6.16 -3.47
N TRP A 43 -11.86 7.47 -3.25
CA TRP A 43 -11.81 8.07 -1.91
C TRP A 43 -13.19 8.60 -1.50
N PRO A 44 -13.53 8.59 -0.21
CA PRO A 44 -14.75 9.23 0.27
C PRO A 44 -14.68 10.76 0.07
N GLU A 45 -15.78 11.35 -0.39
CA GLU A 45 -15.85 12.79 -0.74
C GLU A 45 -15.91 13.70 0.50
N ASP A 46 -16.46 13.19 1.61
CA ASP A 46 -16.73 13.95 2.84
C ASP A 46 -15.55 13.98 3.84
N GLU A 47 -14.46 13.27 3.55
CA GLU A 47 -13.31 13.14 4.44
C GLU A 47 -12.08 13.88 3.90
N THR A 48 -11.24 14.38 4.80
CA THR A 48 -9.98 15.04 4.40
C THR A 48 -8.90 13.99 4.21
N ARG A 49 -8.40 13.91 2.97
CA ARG A 49 -7.23 13.09 2.64
C ARG A 49 -5.95 13.68 3.25
N ARG A 50 -5.11 12.80 3.77
CA ARG A 50 -3.79 13.10 4.30
C ARG A 50 -2.73 12.31 3.57
N ARG A 51 -1.55 12.90 3.47
CA ARG A 51 -0.35 12.29 2.91
C ARG A 51 0.73 12.19 3.98
N PHE A 52 1.48 11.11 3.96
CA PHE A 52 2.70 10.91 4.73
C PHE A 52 3.76 10.34 3.79
N GLU A 53 4.91 11.00 3.71
CA GLU A 53 6.01 10.57 2.85
C GLU A 53 7.09 9.87 3.68
N LEU A 54 7.42 8.64 3.30
CA LEU A 54 8.53 7.86 3.83
C LEU A 54 9.83 8.31 3.18
N SER A 55 10.91 8.28 3.95
CA SER A 55 12.26 8.55 3.42
C SER A 55 12.79 7.37 2.59
N ASP A 56 12.30 6.16 2.86
CA ASP A 56 12.65 4.90 2.22
C ASP A 56 11.48 3.91 2.42
N PRO A 57 11.20 2.97 1.48
CA PRO A 57 10.12 2.00 1.64
C PRO A 57 10.21 1.16 2.92
N ASP A 58 11.43 0.86 3.42
CA ASP A 58 11.66 0.05 4.62
C ASP A 58 11.61 0.87 5.93
N GLU A 59 11.23 2.15 5.86
CA GLU A 59 11.13 3.01 7.05
C GLU A 59 10.05 2.47 8.01
N ALA A 60 10.48 1.87 9.14
CA ALA A 60 9.61 1.16 10.09
C ALA A 60 8.36 1.95 10.52
N VAL A 61 8.47 3.28 10.59
CA VAL A 61 7.35 4.16 10.97
C VAL A 61 6.17 4.06 10.00
N GLY A 62 6.37 3.68 8.75
CA GLY A 62 5.26 3.56 7.80
C GLY A 62 4.34 2.41 8.14
N LEU A 63 4.86 1.28 8.66
CA LEU A 63 4.04 0.20 9.19
C LEU A 63 3.29 0.63 10.45
N ASP A 64 3.92 1.41 11.33
CA ASP A 64 3.27 1.98 12.52
C ASP A 64 2.11 2.92 12.13
N VAL A 65 2.31 3.77 11.11
CA VAL A 65 1.25 4.65 10.57
C VAL A 65 0.12 3.82 9.95
N LEU A 66 0.44 2.79 9.18
CA LEU A 66 -0.55 1.90 8.57
C LEU A 66 -1.40 1.22 9.65
N ALA A 67 -0.76 0.64 10.67
CA ALA A 67 -1.45 0.03 11.80
C ALA A 67 -2.34 1.04 12.54
N ALA A 68 -1.80 2.23 12.85
CA ALA A 68 -2.54 3.28 13.55
C ALA A 68 -3.77 3.76 12.76
N VAL A 69 -3.66 3.88 11.43
CA VAL A 69 -4.79 4.26 10.56
C VAL A 69 -5.88 3.19 10.59
N LEU A 70 -5.51 1.91 10.53
CA LEU A 70 -6.48 0.81 10.62
C LEU A 70 -7.16 0.75 11.98
N ASP A 71 -6.41 0.93 13.07
CA ASP A 71 -6.95 0.91 14.43
C ASP A 71 -7.87 2.12 14.71
N ALA A 72 -7.55 3.29 14.16
CA ALA A 72 -8.34 4.50 14.34
C ALA A 72 -9.54 4.59 13.38
N SER A 73 -9.54 3.82 12.28
CA SER A 73 -10.57 3.90 11.26
C SER A 73 -11.94 3.48 11.81
N PRO A 74 -12.97 4.33 11.70
CA PRO A 74 -14.34 3.91 12.03
C PRO A 74 -14.93 3.00 10.93
N ARG A 75 -14.32 2.95 9.75
CA ARG A 75 -14.71 2.11 8.63
C ARG A 75 -13.92 0.81 8.71
N SER A 76 -14.63 -0.32 8.78
CA SER A 76 -14.00 -1.64 8.78
C SER A 76 -13.36 -1.88 7.41
N SER A 77 -12.05 -2.08 7.39
CA SER A 77 -11.35 -2.47 6.16
C SER A 77 -11.68 -3.94 5.89
N GLU A 78 -12.36 -4.23 4.79
CA GLU A 78 -12.80 -5.59 4.43
C GLU A 78 -11.90 -6.22 3.38
N LYS A 79 -11.21 -5.42 2.56
CA LYS A 79 -10.40 -5.88 1.44
C LYS A 79 -9.10 -5.11 1.35
N ALA A 80 -8.06 -5.80 0.91
CA ALA A 80 -6.80 -5.21 0.52
C ALA A 80 -6.49 -5.60 -0.93
N PHE A 81 -6.22 -4.63 -1.78
CA PHE A 81 -5.50 -4.89 -3.02
C PHE A 81 -4.01 -4.79 -2.76
N VAL A 82 -3.25 -5.76 -3.26
CA VAL A 82 -1.81 -5.83 -3.02
C VAL A 82 -1.07 -5.97 -4.35
N HIS A 83 0.10 -5.34 -4.42
CA HIS A 83 1.12 -5.60 -5.41
C HIS A 83 2.46 -5.76 -4.72
N LEU A 84 3.08 -6.92 -4.91
CA LEU A 84 4.40 -7.24 -4.42
C LEU A 84 5.35 -7.31 -5.61
N GLY A 85 6.52 -6.67 -5.47
CA GLY A 85 7.61 -6.71 -6.45
C GLY A 85 8.31 -8.07 -6.56
N VAL A 86 7.72 -9.11 -5.97
CA VAL A 86 8.24 -10.48 -5.98
C VAL A 86 7.13 -11.49 -6.31
N GLY A 87 7.49 -12.52 -7.07
CA GLY A 87 6.65 -13.66 -7.38
C GLY A 87 7.12 -14.93 -6.65
N ARG A 88 6.48 -16.07 -6.91
CA ARG A 88 6.68 -17.32 -6.13
C ARG A 88 8.12 -17.84 -6.16
N ARG A 89 8.92 -17.49 -7.17
CA ARG A 89 10.29 -17.99 -7.35
C ARG A 89 11.35 -17.03 -6.84
N ASP A 90 11.15 -15.73 -7.05
CA ASP A 90 12.10 -14.69 -6.65
C ASP A 90 11.90 -14.21 -5.20
N THR A 91 10.89 -14.74 -4.47
CA THR A 91 10.65 -14.37 -3.07
C THR A 91 11.78 -14.84 -2.14
N PRO A 92 12.37 -13.93 -1.32
CA PRO A 92 13.30 -14.27 -0.25
C PRO A 92 12.73 -15.29 0.75
N GLN A 93 13.58 -16.17 1.28
CA GLN A 93 13.15 -17.25 2.19
C GLN A 93 12.37 -16.77 3.42
N HIS A 94 12.67 -15.58 3.93
CA HIS A 94 12.07 -15.03 5.15
C HIS A 94 10.68 -14.41 4.93
N GLU A 95 10.32 -14.11 3.68
CA GLU A 95 9.04 -13.53 3.22
C GLU A 95 8.17 -14.57 2.52
N ARG A 96 8.76 -15.69 2.09
CA ARG A 96 8.10 -16.74 1.31
C ARG A 96 6.75 -17.17 1.87
N PHE A 97 6.68 -17.37 3.18
CA PHE A 97 5.43 -17.76 3.84
C PHE A 97 4.34 -16.70 3.67
N ALA A 98 4.67 -15.42 3.84
CA ALA A 98 3.71 -14.33 3.69
C ALA A 98 3.25 -14.17 2.23
N VAL A 99 4.16 -14.29 1.27
CA VAL A 99 3.81 -14.29 -0.16
C VAL A 99 2.94 -15.50 -0.52
N GLU A 100 3.24 -16.69 0.01
CA GLU A 100 2.43 -17.90 -0.20
C GLU A 100 1.03 -17.77 0.43
N THR A 101 0.91 -17.13 1.60
CA THR A 101 -0.37 -16.80 2.23
C THR A 101 -1.20 -15.89 1.31
N LEU A 102 -0.63 -14.77 0.85
CA LEU A 102 -1.32 -13.83 -0.04
C LEU A 102 -1.67 -14.49 -1.39
N ALA A 103 -0.73 -15.21 -2.00
CA ALA A 103 -0.91 -15.93 -3.27
C ALA A 103 -1.80 -17.18 -3.16
N GLY A 104 -2.25 -17.55 -1.97
CA GLY A 104 -3.19 -18.63 -1.73
C GLY A 104 -4.65 -18.21 -1.97
N HIS A 105 -4.93 -16.90 -2.03
CA HIS A 105 -6.26 -16.38 -2.31
C HIS A 105 -6.64 -16.50 -3.79
N THR A 106 -7.91 -16.84 -4.05
CA THR A 106 -8.44 -17.08 -5.40
C THR A 106 -8.28 -15.88 -6.34
N ASP A 107 -8.39 -14.68 -5.80
CA ASP A 107 -8.33 -13.42 -6.55
C ASP A 107 -6.91 -12.82 -6.60
N VAL A 108 -5.88 -13.63 -6.29
CA VAL A 108 -4.48 -13.25 -6.35
C VAL A 108 -3.75 -14.05 -7.42
N SER A 109 -3.09 -13.34 -8.32
CA SER A 109 -2.19 -13.88 -9.33
C SER A 109 -0.75 -13.71 -8.87
N ALA A 110 -0.02 -14.82 -8.76
CA ALA A 110 1.41 -14.81 -8.47
C ALA A 110 2.18 -15.38 -9.67
N THR A 111 2.98 -14.52 -10.28
CA THR A 111 3.87 -14.89 -11.38
C THR A 111 5.24 -15.30 -10.85
N ASP A 112 6.23 -15.43 -11.74
CA ASP A 112 7.62 -15.64 -11.32
C ASP A 112 8.18 -14.38 -10.62
N THR A 113 7.83 -13.19 -11.10
CA THR A 113 8.46 -11.91 -10.69
C THR A 113 7.61 -10.99 -9.83
N HIS A 114 6.29 -11.16 -9.80
CA HIS A 114 5.40 -10.31 -8.99
C HIS A 114 4.16 -11.07 -8.50
N THR A 115 3.53 -10.55 -7.45
CA THR A 115 2.28 -11.07 -6.89
C THR A 115 1.28 -9.93 -6.80
N THR A 116 0.07 -10.11 -7.32
CA THR A 116 -0.92 -9.05 -7.36
C THR A 116 -2.34 -9.58 -7.26
N GLY A 117 -3.20 -8.84 -6.57
CA GLY A 117 -4.63 -9.14 -6.51
C GLY A 117 -5.28 -8.66 -5.23
N THR A 118 -6.52 -9.08 -5.03
CA THR A 118 -7.33 -8.66 -3.90
C THR A 118 -7.45 -9.79 -2.89
N VAL A 119 -7.27 -9.46 -1.62
CA VAL A 119 -7.39 -10.38 -0.49
C VAL A 119 -8.40 -9.83 0.53
N PRO A 120 -9.14 -10.69 1.24
CA PRO A 120 -9.92 -10.24 2.39
C PRO A 120 -8.98 -9.70 3.46
N MET A 121 -9.37 -8.61 4.10
CA MET A 121 -8.58 -8.02 5.17
C MET A 121 -8.88 -8.75 6.49
N THR A 122 -7.93 -9.57 6.93
CA THR A 122 -7.97 -10.35 8.17
C THR A 122 -6.70 -10.10 8.99
N ALA A 123 -6.66 -10.56 10.24
CA ALA A 123 -5.45 -10.50 11.05
C ALA A 123 -4.27 -11.22 10.36
N GLU A 124 -4.51 -12.40 9.77
CA GLU A 124 -3.49 -13.15 9.03
C GLU A 124 -3.01 -12.38 7.79
N THR A 125 -3.92 -11.70 7.09
CA THR A 125 -3.58 -10.83 5.95
C THR A 125 -2.71 -9.67 6.40
N PHE A 126 -3.04 -9.04 7.54
CA PHE A 126 -2.24 -7.96 8.09
C PHE A 126 -0.84 -8.44 8.51
N ASP A 127 -0.73 -9.58 9.19
CA ASP A 127 0.55 -10.18 9.55
C ASP A 127 1.40 -10.49 8.29
N ALA A 128 0.77 -10.99 7.22
CA ALA A 128 1.44 -11.21 5.95
C ALA A 128 1.93 -9.89 5.32
N LEU A 129 1.11 -8.84 5.32
CA LEU A 129 1.47 -7.51 4.84
C LEU A 129 2.62 -6.89 5.65
N ALA A 130 2.56 -6.97 6.97
CA ALA A 130 3.64 -6.51 7.85
C ALA A 130 4.95 -7.25 7.58
N ARG A 131 4.87 -8.52 7.16
CA ARG A 131 6.04 -9.34 6.87
C ARG A 131 6.71 -9.03 5.53
N VAL A 132 5.94 -8.53 4.56
CA VAL A 132 6.45 -8.11 3.23
C VAL A 132 6.56 -6.59 3.11
N TYR A 133 6.23 -5.84 4.17
CA TYR A 133 6.37 -4.40 4.23
C TYR A 133 7.83 -4.01 3.98
N GLY A 134 8.04 -2.92 3.24
CA GLY A 134 9.36 -2.48 2.80
C GLY A 134 9.51 -2.59 1.30
N GLY A 135 10.73 -2.86 0.83
CA GLY A 135 11.04 -2.97 -0.60
C GLY A 135 10.23 -4.02 -1.38
N THR A 136 9.63 -4.99 -0.70
CA THR A 136 8.80 -6.04 -1.32
C THR A 136 7.36 -5.57 -1.57
N LEU A 137 6.78 -4.80 -0.66
CA LEU A 137 5.41 -4.27 -0.77
C LEU A 137 5.42 -2.96 -1.56
N VAL A 138 5.23 -3.09 -2.87
CA VAL A 138 5.28 -1.97 -3.81
C VAL A 138 4.01 -1.13 -3.77
N TYR A 139 2.84 -1.77 -3.67
CA TYR A 139 1.56 -1.07 -3.63
C TYR A 139 0.54 -1.82 -2.77
N VAL A 140 -0.22 -1.11 -1.94
CA VAL A 140 -1.40 -1.65 -1.27
C VAL A 140 -2.49 -0.60 -1.12
N VAL A 141 -3.73 -1.02 -1.33
CA VAL A 141 -4.92 -0.23 -1.01
C VAL A 141 -5.81 -1.03 -0.08
N LEU A 142 -6.18 -0.43 1.04
CA LEU A 142 -7.12 -0.99 2.01
C LEU A 142 -8.45 -0.28 1.83
N GLY A 143 -9.48 -1.05 1.50
CA GLY A 143 -10.84 -0.56 1.21
C GLY A 143 -11.87 -1.07 2.21
N ASP A 144 -12.89 -0.27 2.44
CA ASP A 144 -14.09 -0.68 3.16
C ASP A 144 -15.06 -1.50 2.30
N ALA A 145 -16.19 -1.90 2.90
CA ALA A 145 -17.24 -2.69 2.27
C ALA A 145 -17.80 -2.06 0.99
N ASP A 146 -17.85 -0.74 0.95
CA ASP A 146 -18.43 0.06 -0.12
C ASP A 146 -17.40 0.35 -1.23
N GLY A 147 -16.15 -0.11 -1.06
CA GLY A 147 -15.08 0.09 -2.03
C GLY A 147 -14.35 1.42 -1.89
N HIS A 148 -14.59 2.17 -0.81
CA HIS A 148 -13.85 3.40 -0.57
C HIS A 148 -12.52 3.09 0.13
N ALA A 149 -11.45 3.72 -0.33
CA ALA A 149 -10.16 3.62 0.32
C ALA A 149 -10.19 4.22 1.73
N VAL A 150 -9.58 3.47 2.63
CA VAL A 150 -9.18 3.92 3.97
C VAL A 150 -7.72 4.36 3.91
N LEU A 151 -6.87 3.54 3.29
CA LEU A 151 -5.43 3.75 3.16
C LEU A 151 -4.92 3.26 1.81
N GLU A 152 -3.96 3.99 1.27
CA GLU A 152 -3.13 3.62 0.12
C GLU A 152 -1.67 3.76 0.54
N LEU A 153 -0.84 2.78 0.23
CA LEU A 153 0.60 2.89 0.25
C LEU A 153 1.09 2.63 -1.17
N ASP A 154 1.74 3.64 -1.74
CA ASP A 154 2.39 3.60 -3.04
C ASP A 154 3.90 3.79 -2.82
N TRP A 155 4.61 2.68 -2.68
CA TRP A 155 6.04 2.59 -2.39
C TRP A 155 6.48 3.38 -1.13
N THR A 156 6.72 4.69 -1.26
CA THR A 156 7.07 5.61 -0.15
C THR A 156 5.95 6.56 0.25
N THR A 157 4.87 6.66 -0.54
CA THR A 157 3.79 7.61 -0.28
C THR A 157 2.60 6.88 0.35
N LEU A 158 2.32 7.19 1.61
CA LEU A 158 1.13 6.72 2.30
C LEU A 158 0.05 7.81 2.25
N ARG A 159 -1.13 7.47 1.74
CA ARG A 159 -2.32 8.30 1.76
C ARG A 159 -3.39 7.64 2.60
N PHE A 160 -4.12 8.43 3.37
CA PHE A 160 -5.27 7.91 4.10
C PHE A 160 -6.36 8.96 4.20
N SER A 161 -7.58 8.49 4.37
CA SER A 161 -8.76 9.31 4.55
C SER A 161 -9.49 8.85 5.79
N LEU A 162 -9.66 9.77 6.74
CA LEU A 162 -10.31 9.51 8.01
C LEU A 162 -11.09 10.75 8.46
N PRO A 163 -12.16 10.59 9.26
CA PRO A 163 -12.81 11.73 9.90
C PRO A 163 -11.86 12.40 10.90
N PRO A 164 -12.06 13.70 11.21
CA PRO A 164 -11.13 14.49 12.02
C PRO A 164 -10.77 13.86 13.37
N SER A 165 -11.76 13.28 14.06
CA SER A 165 -11.55 12.64 15.37
C SER A 165 -10.67 11.39 15.28
N ALA A 166 -10.75 10.63 14.19
CA ALA A 166 -9.90 9.47 13.97
C ALA A 166 -8.46 9.88 13.61
N VAL A 167 -8.29 10.98 12.87
CA VAL A 167 -6.96 11.55 12.59
C VAL A 167 -6.25 11.96 13.88
N GLU A 168 -6.96 12.52 14.87
CA GLU A 168 -6.36 12.83 16.17
C GLU A 168 -5.85 11.57 16.87
N THR A 169 -6.63 10.48 16.90
CA THR A 169 -6.18 9.18 17.44
C THR A 169 -4.93 8.65 16.74
N VAL A 170 -4.84 8.76 15.41
CA VAL A 170 -3.64 8.36 14.66
C VAL A 170 -2.44 9.17 15.14
N ARG A 171 -2.56 10.51 15.22
CA ARG A 171 -1.48 11.41 15.65
C ARG A 171 -1.00 11.13 17.07
N GLU A 172 -1.91 10.79 17.97
CA GLU A 172 -1.57 10.39 19.34
C GLU A 172 -0.82 9.05 19.36
N SER A 173 -1.21 8.11 18.51
CA SER A 173 -0.64 6.75 18.47
C SER A 173 0.78 6.73 17.90
N VAL A 174 1.03 7.46 16.79
CA VAL A 174 2.36 7.51 16.15
C VAL A 174 3.32 8.51 16.80
N GLY A 175 2.80 9.37 17.68
CA GLY A 175 3.56 10.39 18.38
C GLY A 175 3.82 11.67 17.55
N PRO A 176 4.22 12.76 18.22
CA PRO A 176 4.26 14.09 17.63
C PRO A 176 5.26 14.21 16.46
N ALA A 177 6.45 13.62 16.58
CA ALA A 177 7.47 13.72 15.54
C ALA A 177 7.04 13.13 14.20
N VAL A 178 6.24 12.05 14.23
CA VAL A 178 5.67 11.42 13.03
C VAL A 178 4.45 12.21 12.56
N ALA A 179 3.58 12.59 13.48
CA ALA A 179 2.37 13.35 13.19
C ALA A 179 2.62 14.74 12.56
N GLU A 180 3.80 15.34 12.78
CA GLU A 180 4.21 16.60 12.16
C GLU A 180 4.52 16.46 10.65
N ARG A 181 4.78 15.24 10.17
CA ARG A 181 4.99 14.95 8.73
C ARG A 181 3.69 14.75 7.95
N PHE A 182 2.53 14.76 8.62
CA PHE A 182 1.24 14.61 7.94
C PHE A 182 0.86 15.88 7.18
N GLU A 183 0.72 15.74 5.86
CA GLU A 183 0.30 16.80 4.96
C GLU A 183 -1.16 16.62 4.54
N ARG A 184 -1.78 17.69 4.05
CA ARG A 184 -3.09 17.60 3.40
C ARG A 184 -2.88 17.22 1.93
N ALA A 185 -3.58 16.19 1.46
CA ALA A 185 -3.56 15.72 0.07
C ALA A 185 -4.69 16.34 -0.77
#